data_AF-Q71HZ0-F1
#
_entry.id   AF-Q71HZ0-F1
#
_cell.length_a   1.000
_cell.length_b   1.000
_cell.length_c   1.000
_cell.angle_alpha   90.00
_cell.angle_beta   90.00
_cell.angle_gamma   90.00
#
_symmetry.space_group_name_H-M   'P 1'
#
loop_
_entity.id
_entity.type
_entity.pdbx_description
1 polymer ?
#
loop_
_entity_poly.entity_id
_entity_poly.type
_entity_poly.pdbx_seq_one_letter_code
_entity_poly.pdbx_strand_id
1 'polypeptide(L)' 'LLGPNLVHPAYDYILKCSHTFNLLDARGTVSVTERAGYLHRIRNMAHEVAVKFVEEREKRGFPLLKSAQAKAEASND' A
#
# COMPACT_ATOMS: atom_id res chain seq x y z
N LEU A 1 13.96 2.07 -4.60
CA LEU A 1 12.73 1.56 -5.25
C LEU A 1 11.69 2.64 -5.56
N LEU A 2 11.69 3.79 -4.86
CA LEU A 2 10.65 4.82 -5.05
C LEU A 2 11.06 5.92 -6.05
N GLY A 3 11.39 5.51 -7.28
CA GLY A 3 11.48 6.42 -8.41
C GLY A 3 10.11 7.06 -8.74
N PRO A 4 10.07 8.14 -9.54
CA PRO A 4 8.81 8.78 -9.91
C PRO A 4 7.88 7.78 -10.62
N ASN A 5 6.60 7.76 -10.22
CA ASN A 5 5.51 6.95 -10.79
C ASN A 5 5.58 5.42 -10.62
N LEU A 6 6.39 4.88 -9.70
CA LEU A 6 6.46 3.43 -9.44
C LEU A 6 5.63 2.97 -8.23
N VAL A 7 4.53 3.66 -7.92
CA VAL A 7 3.68 3.35 -6.76
C VAL A 7 3.10 1.93 -6.84
N HIS A 8 2.54 1.54 -8.00
CA HIS A 8 1.94 0.22 -8.18
C HIS A 8 2.98 -0.92 -8.12
N PRO A 9 4.11 -0.87 -8.85
CA PRO A 9 5.16 -1.89 -8.70
C PRO A 9 5.71 -1.98 -7.27
N ALA A 10 5.91 -0.85 -6.60
CA ALA A 10 6.38 -0.85 -5.21
C ALA A 10 5.38 -1.53 -4.27
N TYR A 11 4.07 -1.28 -4.47
CA TYR A 11 3.01 -1.95 -3.72
C TYR A 11 3.01 -3.46 -3.94
N ASP A 12 3.15 -3.93 -5.18
CA ASP A 12 3.22 -5.36 -5.49
C ASP A 12 4.37 -6.07 -4.77
N TYR A 13 5.54 -5.43 -4.70
CA TYR A 13 6.66 -5.97 -3.94
C TYR A 13 6.40 -6.01 -2.43
N ILE A 14 5.68 -5.03 -1.89
CA ILE A 14 5.27 -5.03 -0.47
C ILE A 14 4.32 -6.20 -0.19
N LEU A 15 3.37 -6.48 -1.10
CA LEU A 15 2.49 -7.65 -0.99
C LEU A 15 3.28 -8.96 -1.00
N LYS A 16 4.27 -9.09 -1.89
CA LYS A 16 5.17 -10.25 -1.93
C LYS A 16 5.97 -10.40 -0.64
N CYS A 17 6.51 -9.31 -0.10
CA CYS A 17 7.22 -9.30 1.18
C CYS A 17 6.31 -9.74 2.34
N SER A 18 5.08 -9.21 2.41
CA SER A 18 4.08 -9.59 3.43
C SER A 18 3.75 -11.08 3.35
N HIS A 19 3.49 -11.59 2.15
CA HIS A 19 3.18 -13.01 1.95
C HIS A 19 4.36 -13.91 2.32
N THR A 20 5.57 -13.54 1.87
CA THR A 20 6.80 -14.30 2.16
C THR A 20 7.08 -14.32 3.66
N PHE A 21 6.92 -13.18 4.34
CA PHE A 21 7.03 -13.09 5.79
C PHE A 21 6.04 -14.04 6.48
N ASN A 22 4.76 -14.04 6.08
CA ASN A 22 3.76 -14.92 6.67
C ASN A 22 4.12 -16.41 6.50
N LEU A 23 4.69 -16.79 5.36
CA LEU A 23 5.16 -18.16 5.14
C LEU A 23 6.35 -18.52 6.04
N LEU A 24 7.35 -17.64 6.15
CA LEU A 24 8.51 -17.85 7.02
C LEU A 24 8.12 -17.91 8.50
N ASP A 25 7.17 -17.06 8.88
CA ASP A 25 6.61 -16.96 10.22
C ASP A 25 5.86 -18.23 10.62
N ALA A 26 4.99 -18.72 9.74
CA ALA A 26 4.26 -19.98 9.94
C ALA A 26 5.18 -21.21 9.99
N ARG A 27 6.33 -21.16 9.30
CA ARG A 27 7.37 -22.20 9.37
C ARG A 27 8.21 -22.15 10.66
N GLY A 28 8.01 -21.15 11.52
CA GLY A 28 8.80 -20.99 12.74
C GLY A 28 10.26 -20.61 12.50
N THR A 29 10.61 -20.18 11.27
CA THR A 29 11.98 -19.78 10.89
C THR A 29 12.34 -18.35 11.31
N VAL A 30 11.35 -17.56 11.74
CA VAL A 30 11.50 -16.18 12.21
C VAL A 30 11.44 -16.17 13.72
N SER A 31 12.49 -15.65 14.38
CA SER A 31 12.48 -15.51 15.84
C SER A 31 11.50 -14.43 16.32
N VAL A 32 11.12 -14.50 17.60
CA VAL A 32 10.20 -13.54 18.22
C VAL A 32 10.72 -12.10 18.14
N THR A 33 12.03 -11.90 18.27
CA THR A 33 12.68 -10.58 18.18
C THR A 33 12.73 -10.07 16.73
N GLU A 34 12.96 -10.95 15.75
CA GLU A 34 13.00 -10.58 14.33
C GLU A 34 11.61 -10.25 13.77
N ARG A 35 10.57 -10.92 14.27
CA ARG A 35 9.17 -10.75 13.83
C ARG A 35 8.73 -9.29 13.87
N ALA A 36 9.00 -8.61 14.98
CA ALA A 36 8.64 -7.20 15.15
C ALA A 36 9.39 -6.31 14.14
N GLY A 37 10.67 -6.58 13.91
CA GLY A 37 11.51 -5.85 12.95
C GLY A 37 11.03 -6.01 11.50
N TYR A 38 10.70 -7.23 11.08
CA TYR A 38 10.14 -7.47 9.75
C TYR A 38 8.80 -6.77 9.55
N LEU A 39 7.90 -6.88 10.52
CA LEU A 39 6.60 -6.19 10.46
C LEU A 39 6.75 -4.67 10.40
N HIS A 40 7.66 -4.10 11.18
CA HIS A 40 7.94 -2.67 11.14
C HIS A 40 8.44 -2.23 9.76
N ARG A 41 9.38 -2.95 9.16
CA ARG A 41 9.90 -2.66 7.81
C ARG A 41 8.81 -2.73 6.74
N ILE A 42 7.99 -3.78 6.75
CA ILE A 42 6.88 -3.95 5.79
C ILE A 42 5.88 -2.78 5.92
N ARG A 43 5.53 -2.40 7.15
CA ARG A 43 4.61 -1.29 7.42
C ARG A 43 5.16 0.05 6.98
N ASN A 44 6.44 0.33 7.22
CA ASN A 44 7.07 1.58 6.79
C ASN A 44 7.06 1.71 5.26
N MET A 45 7.41 0.64 4.54
CA MET A 45 7.34 0.63 3.07
C MET A 45 5.91 0.85 2.57
N ALA A 46 4.92 0.21 3.20
CA ALA A 46 3.51 0.41 2.85
C ALA A 46 3.06 1.85 3.07
N HIS A 47 3.48 2.47 4.17
CA HIS A 47 3.18 3.87 4.47
C HIS A 47 3.80 4.82 3.44
N GLU A 48 5.09 4.65 3.10
CA GLU A 48 5.75 5.47 2.08
C GLU A 48 5.06 5.39 0.71
N VAL A 49 4.65 4.18 0.30
CA VAL A 49 3.90 3.98 -0.94
C VAL A 49 2.51 4.63 -0.88
N ALA A 50 1.82 4.54 0.26
CA ALA A 50 0.52 5.17 0.45
C ALA A 50 0.59 6.70 0.35
N VAL A 51 1.59 7.33 0.99
CA VAL A 51 1.80 8.78 0.90
C VAL A 51 2.03 9.19 -0.56
N LYS A 52 2.92 8.50 -1.28
CA LYS A 52 3.18 8.79 -2.70
C LYS A 52 1.97 8.58 -3.60
N PHE A 53 1.14 7.57 -3.29
CA PHE A 53 -0.10 7.35 -4.02
C PHE A 53 -1.06 8.54 -3.85
N VAL A 54 -1.23 9.04 -2.62
CA VAL A 54 -2.09 10.19 -2.35
C VAL A 54 -1.57 11.44 -3.08
N GLU A 55 -0.27 11.72 -3.03
CA GLU A 55 0.36 12.82 -3.78
C GLU A 55 0.11 12.70 -5.29
N GLU A 56 0.21 11.49 -5.86
CA GLU A 56 -0.09 11.24 -7.26
C GLU A 56 -1.56 11.50 -7.60
N ARG A 57 -2.47 11.10 -6.71
CA ARG A 57 -3.92 11.32 -6.88
C ARG A 57 -4.31 12.78 -6.76
N GLU A 58 -3.65 13.53 -5.88
CA GLU A 58 -3.82 14.96 -5.72
C GLU A 58 -3.41 15.70 -6.99
N LYS A 59 -2.23 15.37 -7.56
CA LYS A 59 -1.77 15.94 -8.85
C LYS A 59 -2.74 15.67 -10.01
N ARG A 60 -3.45 14.54 -9.97
CA ARG A 60 -4.48 14.18 -10.96
C ARG A 60 -5.85 14.78 -10.63
N GLY A 61 -6.01 15.51 -9.53
CA GLY A 61 -7.26 16.16 -9.13
C GLY A 61 -8.36 15.21 -8.64
N PHE A 62 -7.98 14.08 -8.03
CA PHE A 62 -8.87 13.06 -7.46
C PHE A 62 -10.07 12.64 -8.35
N PRO A 63 -9.83 12.15 -9.58
CA PRO A 63 -10.90 11.87 -10.53
C PRO A 63 -11.93 10.86 -10.03
N LEU A 64 -11.50 9.87 -9.23
CA LEU A 64 -12.40 8.85 -8.68
C LEU A 64 -13.35 9.40 -7.60
N LEU A 65 -12.91 10.38 -6.79
CA LEU A 65 -13.77 11.00 -5.79
C LEU A 65 -14.87 11.83 -6.46
N LYS A 66 -14.51 12.58 -7.51
CA LYS A 66 -15.49 13.33 -8.31
C LYS A 66 -16.52 12.43 -8.98
N SER A 67 -16.08 11.29 -9.53
CA SER A 67 -16.99 10.31 -10.14
C SER A 67 -17.92 9.65 -9.13
N ALA A 68 -17.46 9.46 -7.89
CA ALA A 68 -18.27 8.90 -6.81
C ALA A 68 -19.32 9.91 -6.32
N GLN A 69 -18.95 11.19 -6.18
CA GLN A 69 -19.88 12.27 -5.84
C GLN A 69 -20.98 12.42 -6.90
N ALA A 70 -20.60 12.48 -8.18
CA ALA A 70 -21.57 12.57 -9.28
C ALA A 70 -22.52 11.37 -9.34
N LYS A 71 -22.05 10.16 -9.01
CA LYS A 71 -22.93 8.97 -8.90
C LYS A 71 -23.86 9.01 -7.70
N ALA A 72 -23.39 9.53 -6.56
CA ALA A 72 -24.21 9.64 -5.35
C ALA A 72 -25.33 10.69 -5.53
N GLU A 73 -25.02 11.80 -6.19
CA GLU A 73 -26.00 12.84 -6.55
C GLU A 73 -27.05 12.31 -7.53
N ALA A 74 -26.64 11.55 -8.55
CA ALA A 74 -27.56 10.95 -9.54
C ALA A 74 -28.41 9.77 -9.01
N SER A 75 -28.10 9.22 -7.83
CA SER A 75 -28.90 8.16 -7.19
C SER A 75 -29.94 8.68 -6.19
N ASN A 76 -29.93 9.99 -5.92
CA ASN A 76 -30.85 10.67 -5.01
C ASN A 76 -32.00 11.38 -5.72
N ASP A 77 -32.00 11.37 -7.06
CA ASP A 77 -33.12 11.75 -7.96
C ASP A 77 -33.84 10.48 -8.45
#